data_AF-A0A8J2HBR6-F1
#
_entry.id   AF-A0A8J2HBR6-F1
#
_cell.length_a   1.000
_cell.length_b   1.000
_cell.length_c   1.000
_cell.angle_alpha   90.00
_cell.angle_beta   90.00
_cell.angle_gamma   90.00
#
_symmetry.space_group_name_H-M   'P 1'
#
loop_
_entity.id
_entity.type
_entity.pdbx_description
1 polymer ?
#
loop_
_entity_poly.entity_id
_entity_poly.type
_entity_poly.pdbx_seq_one_letter_code
_entity_poly.pdbx_strand_id
1 'polypeptide(L)'
;MLIAGRLSLAREIANFRDGCSDYYQSTDSVWLSNKERAEIQKHQEEIRSRKHASRLSKKVTLDLYGRQVIDEPENYDNLPLPQQSQAQSFNDVVCPDLEFELPQYVETNNILKNISNNSNASTTIRRIQDKELLDMVDEGYCLSMHQPYASLLVAGIKIIWYSAHRGRLWIHAAAKVVSKEEITALEDHYKNFNENYIFPKTYPAGCLIGCVTVVDVLPQDEYRKIYPDGDSDSPYVFICQDSRELSLKFPMQGKHKIYKLDKQIHKAALKHI
;
A
#
# COMPACT_ATOMS: atom_id res chain seq x y z
N MET A 1 2.50 38.60 10.57
CA MET A 1 1.80 37.31 10.83
C MET A 1 2.57 36.08 10.32
N LEU A 2 3.90 36.15 10.16
CA LEU A 2 4.72 35.10 9.52
C LEU A 2 5.71 34.40 10.46
N ILE A 3 5.74 34.78 11.75
CA ILE A 3 6.70 34.22 12.72
C ILE A 3 6.08 33.09 13.55
N ALA A 4 4.74 33.05 13.70
CA ALA A 4 4.05 32.02 14.48
C ALA A 4 4.02 30.63 13.81
N GLY A 5 4.07 30.55 12.47
CA GLY A 5 3.97 29.27 11.74
C GLY A 5 5.23 28.39 11.80
N ARG A 6 6.43 28.99 11.92
CA ARG A 6 7.69 28.22 11.99
C ARG A 6 7.93 27.56 13.34
N LEU A 7 7.35 28.09 14.43
CA LEU A 7 7.44 27.50 15.77
C LEU A 7 6.54 26.27 15.94
N SER A 8 5.42 26.19 15.22
CA SER A 8 4.52 25.03 15.25
C SER A 8 5.15 23.79 14.60
N LEU A 9 5.76 23.97 13.43
CA LEU A 9 6.41 22.88 12.67
C LEU A 9 7.65 22.32 13.39
N ALA A 10 8.45 23.18 14.04
CA ALA A 10 9.59 22.73 14.83
C ALA A 10 9.17 21.91 16.06
N ARG A 11 8.02 22.23 16.68
CA ARG A 11 7.48 21.51 17.83
C ARG A 11 6.85 20.17 17.43
N GLU A 12 6.26 20.10 16.24
CA GLU A 12 5.67 18.89 15.67
C GLU A 12 6.73 17.88 15.16
N ILE A 13 7.82 18.38 14.55
CA ILE A 13 8.97 17.55 14.14
C ILE A 13 9.76 17.04 15.35
N ALA A 14 9.88 17.85 16.43
CA ALA A 14 10.51 17.41 17.67
C ALA A 14 9.71 16.27 18.34
N ASN A 15 8.37 16.39 18.38
CA ASN A 15 7.50 15.33 18.91
C ASN A 15 7.52 14.04 18.07
N PHE A 16 7.69 14.13 16.74
CA PHE A 16 7.84 12.96 15.88
C PHE A 16 9.17 12.22 16.12
N ARG A 17 10.24 12.98 16.41
CA ARG A 17 11.56 12.40 16.71
C ARG A 17 11.64 11.77 18.11
N ASP A 18 10.86 12.25 19.07
CA ASP A 18 10.77 11.66 20.41
C ASP A 18 9.91 10.38 20.46
N GLY A 19 8.84 10.28 19.66
CA GLY A 19 7.98 9.08 19.65
C GLY A 19 8.67 7.81 19.14
N CYS A 20 9.77 7.93 18.40
CA CYS A 20 10.57 6.79 17.94
C CYS A 20 11.68 6.39 18.93
N SER A 21 11.99 7.21 19.94
CA SER A 21 13.04 6.89 20.92
C SER A 21 12.56 5.90 22.00
N ASP A 22 11.25 5.66 22.09
CA ASP A 22 10.67 4.77 23.10
C ASP A 22 10.77 3.28 22.75
N TYR A 23 11.17 2.96 21.52
CA TYR A 23 11.28 1.58 21.03
C TYR A 23 12.39 0.76 21.73
N TYR A 24 13.32 1.42 22.44
CA TYR A 24 14.44 0.78 23.15
C TYR A 24 14.42 1.01 24.67
N GLN A 25 13.30 1.38 25.28
CA GLN A 25 13.21 1.45 26.75
C GLN A 25 13.30 0.03 27.34
N SER A 26 14.54 -0.40 27.60
CA SER A 26 14.90 -1.74 28.09
C SER A 26 14.59 -1.93 29.58
N THR A 27 14.08 -0.88 30.23
CA THR A 27 13.82 -0.81 31.67
C THR A 27 12.73 -1.79 32.12
N ASP A 28 11.76 -2.10 31.24
CA ASP A 28 10.62 -2.98 31.54
C ASP A 28 10.72 -4.36 30.90
N SER A 29 11.85 -4.71 30.30
CA SER A 29 12.01 -6.02 29.66
C SER A 29 12.10 -7.14 30.70
N VAL A 30 11.08 -8.01 30.74
CA VAL A 30 10.96 -9.18 31.64
C VAL A 30 12.16 -10.14 31.52
N TRP A 31 12.87 -10.09 30.39
CA TRP A 31 13.90 -11.04 29.97
C TRP A 31 15.35 -10.64 30.33
N LEU A 32 15.56 -9.49 30.98
CA LEU A 32 16.90 -9.06 31.41
C LEU A 32 17.07 -9.19 32.93
N SER A 33 18.25 -9.61 33.37
CA SER A 33 18.63 -9.63 34.78
C SER A 33 18.77 -8.21 35.34
N ASN A 34 18.66 -8.07 36.67
CA ASN A 34 18.76 -6.76 37.32
C ASN A 34 20.12 -6.06 37.07
N LYS A 35 21.19 -6.82 36.85
CA LYS A 35 22.53 -6.27 36.56
C LYS A 35 22.62 -5.73 35.13
N GLU A 36 22.15 -6.50 34.15
CA GLU A 36 22.17 -6.10 32.73
C GLU A 36 21.30 -4.86 32.49
N ARG A 37 20.15 -4.75 33.17
CA ARG A 37 19.31 -3.55 33.09
C ARG A 37 20.04 -2.29 33.56
N ALA A 38 20.79 -2.38 34.66
CA ALA A 38 21.54 -1.25 35.20
C ALA A 38 22.66 -0.79 34.26
N GLU A 39 23.35 -1.74 33.61
CA GLU A 39 24.40 -1.43 32.63
C GLU A 39 23.85 -0.75 31.38
N ILE A 40 22.75 -1.27 30.84
CA ILE A 40 22.07 -0.68 29.68
C ILE A 40 21.56 0.73 30.01
N GLN A 41 20.98 0.92 31.19
CA GLN A 41 20.50 2.23 31.63
C GLN A 41 21.65 3.24 31.75
N LYS A 42 22.77 2.84 32.35
CA LYS A 42 23.97 3.69 32.46
C LYS A 42 24.51 4.07 31.09
N HIS A 43 24.54 3.13 30.14
CA HIS A 43 25.01 3.40 28.78
C HIS A 43 24.07 4.33 28.01
N GLN A 44 22.75 4.20 28.19
CA GLN A 44 21.78 5.10 27.59
C GLN A 44 21.89 6.53 28.14
N GLU A 45 22.10 6.68 29.44
CA GLU A 45 22.37 7.96 30.11
C GLU A 45 23.64 8.64 29.56
N GLU A 46 24.69 7.86 29.31
CA GLU A 46 25.93 8.32 28.71
C GLU A 46 25.73 8.79 27.25
N ILE A 47 24.98 8.05 26.44
CA ILE A 47 24.64 8.47 25.08
C ILE A 47 23.78 9.74 25.09
N ARG A 48 22.80 9.84 25.99
CA ARG A 48 21.94 11.03 26.13
C ARG A 48 22.75 12.24 26.56
N SER A 49 23.59 12.10 27.58
CA SER A 49 24.46 13.19 28.05
C SER A 49 25.45 13.63 26.97
N ARG A 50 26.01 12.71 26.17
CA ARG A 50 26.85 13.04 25.01
C ARG A 50 26.08 13.80 23.92
N LYS A 51 24.87 13.38 23.57
CA LYS A 51 24.01 14.06 22.58
C LYS A 51 23.57 15.45 23.02
N HIS A 52 23.27 15.61 24.31
CA HIS A 52 22.83 16.86 24.93
C HIS A 52 23.96 17.68 25.56
N ALA A 53 25.23 17.29 25.34
CA ALA A 53 26.37 18.06 25.79
C ALA A 53 26.35 19.47 25.17
N SER A 54 26.77 20.47 25.97
CA SER A 54 26.76 21.87 25.57
C SER A 54 27.52 22.09 24.25
N ARG A 55 27.01 22.96 23.38
CA ARG A 55 27.65 23.28 22.09
C ARG A 55 29.08 23.79 22.25
N LEU A 56 29.45 24.30 23.43
CA LEU A 56 30.82 24.73 23.77
C LEU A 56 31.84 23.58 23.81
N SER A 57 31.43 22.33 24.05
CA SER A 57 32.33 21.18 24.14
C SER A 57 32.49 20.43 22.82
N LYS A 58 31.81 20.85 21.75
CA LYS A 58 31.93 20.25 20.42
C LYS A 58 33.15 20.82 19.70
N LYS A 59 34.11 19.97 19.38
CA LYS A 59 35.27 20.35 18.57
C LYS A 59 34.83 20.47 17.12
N VAL A 60 35.16 21.59 16.49
CA VAL A 60 34.82 21.88 15.09
C VAL A 60 36.13 22.13 14.36
N THR A 61 36.39 21.36 13.30
CA THR A 61 37.57 21.54 12.44
C THR A 61 37.22 22.44 11.26
N LEU A 62 37.98 23.51 11.07
CA LEU A 62 37.80 24.47 9.98
C LEU A 62 38.78 24.12 8.85
N ASP A 63 38.27 23.72 7.68
CA ASP A 63 39.08 23.54 6.49
C ASP A 63 39.24 24.87 5.73
N LEU A 64 40.48 25.37 5.68
CA LEU A 64 40.83 26.69 5.13
C LEU A 64 40.74 26.74 3.59
N TYR A 65 40.65 25.60 2.90
CA TYR A 65 40.56 25.56 1.43
C TYR A 65 39.13 25.36 0.89
N GLY A 66 38.16 25.05 1.76
CA GLY A 66 36.77 24.74 1.36
C GLY A 66 35.67 25.63 1.95
N ARG A 67 35.98 26.55 2.89
CA ARG A 67 34.99 27.38 3.61
C ARG A 67 33.76 26.58 4.10
N GLN A 68 33.94 25.34 4.51
CA GLN A 68 32.88 24.50 5.04
C GLN A 68 33.22 24.10 6.47
N VAL A 69 32.24 24.24 7.36
CA VAL A 69 32.33 23.75 8.73
C VAL A 69 31.98 22.27 8.69
N ILE A 70 32.96 21.41 8.95
CA ILE A 70 32.76 19.96 9.00
C ILE A 70 32.70 19.58 10.48
N ASP A 71 31.55 19.08 10.92
CA ASP A 71 31.43 18.43 12.22
C ASP A 71 32.23 17.11 12.15
N GLU A 72 33.07 16.81 13.16
CA GLU A 72 33.75 15.51 13.23
C GLU A 72 32.68 14.40 13.13
N PRO A 73 32.87 13.38 12.26
CA PRO A 73 31.90 12.31 12.12
C PRO A 73 31.73 11.63 13.47
N GLU A 74 30.51 11.65 14.01
CA GLU A 74 30.19 10.95 15.23
C GLU A 74 30.46 9.46 14.99
N ASN A 75 31.49 8.93 15.66
CA ASN A 75 31.89 7.53 15.55
C ASN A 75 30.81 6.65 16.22
N TYR A 76 29.79 6.29 15.45
CA TYR A 76 28.69 5.42 15.88
C TYR A 76 29.04 3.93 15.78
N ASP A 77 30.21 3.56 15.26
CA ASP A 77 30.57 2.17 14.96
C ASP A 77 31.28 1.43 16.12
N ASN A 78 31.47 2.08 17.26
CA ASN A 78 32.01 1.42 18.47
C ASN A 78 30.94 1.29 19.57
N LEU A 79 29.77 0.77 19.21
CA LEU A 79 28.93 0.09 20.18
C LEU A 79 29.62 -1.25 20.49
N PRO A 80 30.01 -1.54 21.73
CA PRO A 80 30.22 -2.92 22.13
C PRO A 80 28.85 -3.59 21.97
N LEU A 81 28.67 -4.31 20.86
CA LEU A 81 27.71 -5.41 20.86
C LEU A 81 28.03 -6.21 22.12
N PRO A 82 27.04 -6.60 22.94
CA PRO A 82 27.28 -7.63 23.94
C PRO A 82 28.00 -8.72 23.17
N GLN A 83 29.23 -9.05 23.57
CA GLN A 83 29.82 -10.29 23.11
C GLN A 83 28.73 -11.30 23.46
N GLN A 84 28.07 -11.84 22.44
CA GLN A 84 27.50 -13.16 22.57
C GLN A 84 28.69 -13.93 23.08
N SER A 85 28.69 -14.23 24.37
CA SER A 85 29.58 -15.19 24.99
C SER A 85 29.67 -16.26 23.94
N GLN A 86 30.87 -16.41 23.37
CA GLN A 86 31.14 -17.42 22.36
C GLN A 86 30.33 -18.61 22.77
N ALA A 87 29.43 -19.09 21.89
CA ALA A 87 28.64 -20.27 22.17
C ALA A 87 29.65 -21.37 22.51
N GLN A 88 29.95 -21.50 23.80
CA GLN A 88 30.74 -22.56 24.33
C GLN A 88 29.87 -23.75 24.03
N SER A 89 30.45 -24.66 23.26
CA SER A 89 29.93 -25.96 22.97
C SER A 89 29.37 -26.57 24.25
N PHE A 90 28.07 -26.42 24.47
CA PHE A 90 27.30 -27.24 25.39
C PHE A 90 26.75 -28.38 24.55
N ASN A 91 27.63 -29.33 24.28
CA ASN A 91 27.29 -30.66 23.77
C ASN A 91 26.66 -31.50 24.90
N ASP A 92 25.55 -31.07 25.49
CA ASP A 92 24.73 -31.92 26.38
C ASP A 92 23.27 -31.94 25.90
N VAL A 93 23.09 -32.68 24.81
CA VAL A 93 21.98 -33.59 24.47
C VAL A 93 20.69 -33.47 25.29
N VAL A 94 19.58 -33.08 24.63
CA VAL A 94 18.38 -33.94 24.48
C VAL A 94 17.69 -33.63 23.14
N CYS A 95 18.11 -34.34 22.10
CA CYS A 95 17.26 -34.89 21.03
C CYS A 95 18.18 -35.80 20.17
N PRO A 96 18.35 -37.07 20.54
CA PRO A 96 19.44 -37.91 20.03
C PRO A 96 19.30 -38.43 18.60
N ASP A 97 18.29 -38.02 17.80
CA ASP A 97 18.10 -38.64 16.48
C ASP A 97 17.31 -37.80 15.46
N LEU A 98 17.66 -36.52 15.30
CA LEU A 98 17.04 -35.67 14.29
C LEU A 98 18.12 -35.04 13.42
N GLU A 99 18.62 -35.81 12.46
CA GLU A 99 19.31 -35.28 11.29
C GLU A 99 18.29 -34.47 10.48
N PHE A 100 18.12 -33.21 10.83
CA PHE A 100 17.45 -32.26 9.94
C PHE A 100 18.47 -31.69 8.97
N GLU A 101 18.30 -32.01 7.69
CA GLU A 101 18.97 -31.26 6.63
C GLU A 101 18.58 -29.77 6.74
N LEU A 102 19.60 -28.91 6.73
CA LEU A 102 19.41 -27.46 6.66
C LEU A 102 18.58 -27.13 5.41
N PRO A 103 17.45 -26.41 5.53
CA PRO A 103 16.62 -26.12 4.37
C PRO A 103 17.42 -25.28 3.36
N GLN A 104 17.63 -25.86 2.18
CA GLN A 104 18.25 -25.19 1.04
C GLN A 104 17.20 -24.32 0.36
N TYR A 105 17.57 -23.10 -0.02
CA TYR A 105 16.70 -22.22 -0.81
C TYR A 105 16.41 -22.89 -2.15
N VAL A 106 15.12 -23.13 -2.43
CA VAL A 106 14.64 -23.65 -3.70
C VAL A 106 13.78 -22.56 -4.34
N GLU A 107 14.14 -22.12 -5.54
CA GLU A 107 13.28 -21.24 -6.35
C GLU A 107 12.04 -22.03 -6.78
N THR A 108 10.96 -21.96 -5.99
CA THR A 108 9.69 -22.60 -6.34
C THR A 108 8.85 -21.67 -7.19
N ASN A 109 9.03 -21.76 -8.51
CA ASN A 109 7.97 -21.43 -9.44
C ASN A 109 6.85 -22.49 -9.26
N ASN A 110 5.74 -22.12 -8.61
CA ASN A 110 4.46 -22.88 -8.45
C ASN A 110 4.10 -23.40 -7.03
N ILE A 111 3.94 -22.53 -6.03
CA ILE A 111 3.16 -22.89 -4.81
C ILE A 111 2.15 -21.81 -4.46
N LEU A 112 1.01 -21.80 -5.15
CA LEU A 112 -0.23 -21.18 -4.65
C LEU A 112 -1.43 -22.00 -5.14
N LYS A 113 -1.64 -23.17 -4.52
CA LYS A 113 -2.92 -23.89 -4.61
C LYS A 113 -3.60 -24.21 -3.28
N ASN A 114 -3.04 -23.82 -2.12
CA ASN A 114 -3.65 -24.13 -0.82
C ASN A 114 -3.52 -23.00 0.21
N ILE A 115 -4.13 -21.84 -0.06
CA ILE A 115 -4.49 -20.89 1.01
C ILE A 115 -6.00 -20.68 0.97
N SER A 116 -6.73 -21.73 1.30
CA SER A 116 -8.14 -21.64 1.66
C SER A 116 -8.27 -21.91 3.15
N ASN A 117 -8.85 -20.93 3.87
CA ASN A 117 -9.43 -21.03 5.21
C ASN A 117 -8.57 -20.58 6.40
N ASN A 118 -7.99 -19.37 6.37
CA ASN A 118 -7.61 -18.72 7.63
C ASN A 118 -8.08 -17.26 7.69
N SER A 119 -9.08 -17.00 8.55
CA SER A 119 -9.73 -15.69 8.72
C SER A 119 -8.85 -14.59 9.32
N ASN A 120 -7.60 -14.92 9.69
CA ASN A 120 -6.64 -14.02 10.32
C ASN A 120 -5.55 -13.48 9.35
N ALA A 121 -5.54 -13.90 8.08
CA ALA A 121 -4.55 -13.46 7.09
C ALA A 121 -4.69 -11.98 6.67
N SER A 122 -5.86 -11.37 6.92
CA SER A 122 -6.16 -9.97 6.60
C SER A 122 -5.18 -8.97 7.26
N THR A 123 -4.69 -9.28 8.47
CA THR A 123 -3.77 -8.40 9.19
C THR A 123 -2.34 -8.49 8.66
N THR A 124 -1.94 -9.65 8.15
CA THR A 124 -0.59 -9.90 7.63
C THR A 124 -0.43 -9.36 6.21
N ILE A 125 -1.46 -9.44 5.37
CA ILE A 125 -1.47 -8.88 4.01
C ILE A 125 -1.27 -7.36 4.03
N ARG A 126 -1.80 -6.66 5.04
CA ARG A 126 -1.63 -5.19 5.19
C ARG A 126 -0.20 -4.73 5.46
N ARG A 127 0.73 -5.64 5.80
CA ARG A 127 2.16 -5.35 5.98
C ARG A 127 3.00 -5.66 4.75
N ILE A 128 2.41 -6.28 3.73
CA ILE A 128 3.10 -6.62 2.49
C ILE A 128 3.11 -5.35 1.63
N GLN A 129 4.31 -4.82 1.37
CA GLN A 129 4.53 -3.65 0.51
C GLN A 129 4.68 -4.03 -0.98
N ASP A 130 4.67 -5.33 -1.29
CA ASP A 130 4.80 -5.81 -2.66
C ASP A 130 3.51 -5.51 -3.46
N LYS A 131 3.64 -4.56 -4.39
CA LYS A 131 2.57 -4.06 -5.25
C LYS A 131 1.86 -5.20 -6.01
N GLU A 132 2.60 -6.17 -6.53
CA GLU A 132 2.04 -7.32 -7.26
C GLU A 132 1.18 -8.25 -6.38
N LEU A 133 1.51 -8.39 -5.08
CA LEU A 133 0.72 -9.23 -4.17
C LEU A 133 -0.60 -8.54 -3.77
N LEU A 134 -0.60 -7.21 -3.65
CA LEU A 134 -1.81 -6.41 -3.45
C LEU A 134 -2.76 -6.49 -4.64
N ASP A 135 -2.22 -6.53 -5.86
CA ASP A 135 -3.02 -6.62 -7.10
C ASP A 135 -3.80 -7.96 -7.19
N MET A 136 -3.34 -9.01 -6.51
CA MET A 136 -3.97 -10.34 -6.51
C MET A 136 -5.08 -10.53 -5.47
N VAL A 137 -5.15 -9.69 -4.43
CA VAL A 137 -6.13 -9.89 -3.34
C VAL A 137 -7.36 -9.03 -3.56
N ASP A 138 -8.47 -9.67 -3.94
CA ASP A 138 -9.76 -9.00 -4.01
C ASP A 138 -10.30 -8.69 -2.60
N GLU A 139 -10.08 -7.46 -2.15
CA GLU A 139 -10.59 -6.97 -0.88
C GLU A 139 -12.08 -6.57 -0.90
N GLY A 140 -12.74 -6.64 -2.07
CA GLY A 140 -14.14 -6.26 -2.25
C GLY A 140 -14.36 -4.75 -2.30
N TYR A 141 -13.40 -3.99 -2.85
CA TYR A 141 -13.56 -2.54 -3.05
C TYR A 141 -14.45 -2.25 -4.25
N CYS A 142 -15.35 -1.28 -4.11
CA CYS A 142 -16.33 -0.89 -5.10
C CYS A 142 -16.33 0.62 -5.34
N LEU A 143 -16.59 1.00 -6.58
CA LEU A 143 -16.80 2.36 -7.04
C LEU A 143 -18.21 2.50 -7.62
N SER A 144 -18.96 3.50 -7.14
CA SER A 144 -20.24 3.88 -7.74
C SER A 144 -20.04 4.89 -8.86
N MET A 145 -20.63 4.63 -10.02
CA MET A 145 -20.58 5.49 -11.19
C MET A 145 -21.97 5.67 -11.80
N HIS A 146 -22.25 6.86 -12.34
CA HIS A 146 -23.50 7.10 -13.05
C HIS A 146 -23.53 6.36 -14.39
N GLN A 147 -24.71 5.91 -14.80
CA GLN A 147 -24.91 5.45 -16.16
C GLN A 147 -24.78 6.64 -17.13
N PRO A 148 -24.44 6.41 -18.43
CA PRO A 148 -24.12 5.12 -19.07
C PRO A 148 -22.68 4.64 -18.77
N TYR A 149 -21.86 5.50 -18.15
CA TYR A 149 -20.43 5.28 -17.96
C TYR A 149 -20.10 4.01 -17.17
N ALA A 150 -20.92 3.66 -16.17
CA ALA A 150 -20.73 2.44 -15.38
C ALA A 150 -20.74 1.18 -16.26
N SER A 151 -21.76 1.04 -17.13
CA SER A 151 -21.83 -0.12 -18.04
C SER A 151 -20.75 -0.08 -19.12
N LEU A 152 -20.41 1.10 -19.66
CA LEU A 152 -19.34 1.22 -20.66
C LEU A 152 -17.98 0.83 -20.11
N LEU A 153 -17.71 1.14 -18.84
CA LEU A 153 -16.50 0.73 -18.15
C LEU A 153 -16.42 -0.79 -17.99
N VAL A 154 -17.51 -1.43 -17.59
CA VAL A 154 -17.59 -2.89 -17.45
C VAL A 154 -17.52 -3.60 -18.81
N ALA A 155 -17.96 -2.93 -19.88
CA ALA A 155 -17.77 -3.39 -21.26
C ALA A 155 -16.34 -3.17 -21.80
N GLY A 156 -15.44 -2.53 -21.02
CA GLY A 156 -14.07 -2.24 -21.42
C GLY A 156 -13.94 -1.10 -22.44
N ILE A 157 -14.99 -0.31 -22.64
CA ILE A 157 -15.01 0.81 -23.59
C ILE A 157 -14.46 2.08 -22.94
N LYS A 158 -14.89 2.36 -21.71
CA LYS A 158 -14.52 3.60 -21.00
C LYS A 158 -13.37 3.41 -20.04
N ILE A 159 -12.48 4.40 -20.02
CA ILE A 159 -11.41 4.55 -19.03
C ILE A 159 -11.77 5.64 -18.00
N ILE A 160 -11.49 5.41 -16.70
CA ILE A 160 -11.88 6.29 -15.56
C ILE A 160 -10.76 7.27 -15.18
N TRP A 161 -11.09 8.26 -14.34
CA TRP A 161 -10.21 9.26 -13.71
C TRP A 161 -9.66 8.85 -12.31
N TYR A 162 -8.68 9.65 -11.84
CA TYR A 162 -7.85 9.51 -10.63
C TYR A 162 -8.42 8.77 -9.39
N SER A 163 -7.63 7.80 -8.93
CA SER A 163 -7.75 6.97 -7.73
C SER A 163 -6.39 6.32 -7.43
N ALA A 164 -6.02 6.25 -6.15
CA ALA A 164 -4.82 5.54 -5.71
C ALA A 164 -5.01 4.00 -5.71
N HIS A 165 -6.22 3.49 -5.94
CA HIS A 165 -6.52 2.06 -5.89
C HIS A 165 -5.86 1.28 -7.03
N ARG A 166 -5.42 0.06 -6.73
CA ARG A 166 -4.85 -0.92 -7.66
C ARG A 166 -5.44 -2.31 -7.38
N GLY A 167 -5.47 -3.15 -8.41
CA GLY A 167 -6.11 -4.47 -8.37
C GLY A 167 -7.60 -4.42 -8.69
N ARG A 168 -8.34 -5.45 -8.26
CA ARG A 168 -9.76 -5.61 -8.59
C ARG A 168 -10.61 -4.49 -7.98
N LEU A 169 -11.46 -3.91 -8.81
CA LEU A 169 -12.41 -2.87 -8.45
C LEU A 169 -13.80 -3.23 -8.98
N TRP A 170 -14.75 -3.33 -8.06
CA TRP A 170 -16.14 -3.60 -8.36
C TRP A 170 -16.86 -2.33 -8.81
N ILE A 171 -17.74 -2.44 -9.80
CA ILE A 171 -18.46 -1.30 -10.37
C ILE A 171 -19.94 -1.39 -10.04
N HIS A 172 -20.43 -0.33 -9.40
CA HIS A 172 -21.83 -0.12 -9.08
C HIS A 172 -22.42 0.95 -9.99
N ALA A 173 -23.56 0.64 -10.59
CA ALA A 173 -24.36 1.62 -11.32
C ALA A 173 -25.19 2.44 -10.33
N ALA A 174 -24.92 3.74 -10.25
CA ALA A 174 -25.62 4.65 -9.36
C ALA A 174 -27.14 4.71 -9.67
N ALA A 175 -27.92 5.22 -8.72
CA ALA A 175 -29.39 5.22 -8.81
C ALA A 175 -29.98 6.23 -9.82
N LYS A 176 -29.16 7.14 -10.37
CA LYS A 176 -29.63 8.13 -11.35
C LYS A 176 -30.06 7.41 -12.63
N VAL A 177 -31.34 7.55 -12.99
CA VAL A 177 -31.86 7.09 -14.27
C VAL A 177 -31.41 8.06 -15.37
N VAL A 178 -30.96 7.50 -16.48
CA VAL A 178 -30.39 8.23 -17.62
C VAL A 178 -31.36 8.15 -18.79
N SER A 179 -31.50 9.22 -19.55
CA SER A 179 -32.39 9.26 -20.71
C SER A 179 -31.81 8.42 -21.86
N LYS A 180 -32.68 7.91 -22.74
CA LYS A 180 -32.23 7.16 -23.92
C LYS A 180 -31.41 8.02 -24.87
N GLU A 181 -31.72 9.30 -24.96
CA GLU A 181 -30.99 10.27 -25.79
C GLU A 181 -29.54 10.44 -25.31
N GLU A 182 -29.31 10.54 -24.00
CA GLU A 182 -27.97 10.61 -23.41
C GLU A 182 -27.17 9.33 -23.68
N ILE A 183 -27.82 8.17 -23.63
CA ILE A 183 -27.19 6.87 -23.96
C ILE A 183 -26.77 6.86 -25.42
N THR A 184 -27.70 7.13 -26.35
CA THR A 184 -27.42 7.10 -27.80
C THR A 184 -26.33 8.09 -28.19
N ALA A 185 -26.41 9.33 -27.70
CA ALA A 185 -25.40 10.34 -27.98
C ALA A 185 -24.00 9.91 -27.52
N LEU A 186 -23.92 9.23 -26.36
CA LEU A 186 -22.66 8.73 -25.84
C LEU A 186 -22.16 7.50 -26.61
N GLU A 187 -23.03 6.57 -26.98
CA GLU A 187 -22.66 5.43 -27.81
C GLU A 187 -22.14 5.87 -29.18
N ASP A 188 -22.80 6.84 -29.81
CA ASP A 188 -22.37 7.38 -31.10
C ASP A 188 -21.02 8.09 -30.97
N HIS A 189 -20.80 8.86 -29.90
CA HIS A 189 -19.49 9.43 -29.60
C HIS A 189 -18.40 8.34 -29.57
N TYR A 190 -18.60 7.25 -28.82
CA TYR A 190 -17.63 6.17 -28.70
C TYR A 190 -17.46 5.34 -29.99
N LYS A 191 -18.51 5.16 -30.79
CA LYS A 191 -18.43 4.48 -32.10
C LYS A 191 -17.49 5.22 -33.05
N ASN A 192 -17.46 6.55 -32.98
CA ASN A 192 -16.58 7.35 -33.83
C ASN A 192 -15.09 7.12 -33.53
N PHE A 193 -14.73 6.70 -32.30
CA PHE A 193 -13.34 6.36 -31.95
C PHE A 193 -12.99 4.94 -32.37
N ASN A 194 -13.91 3.99 -32.18
CA ASN A 194 -13.71 2.61 -32.59
C ASN A 194 -15.04 1.94 -32.91
N GLU A 195 -15.22 1.58 -34.17
CA GLU A 195 -16.44 0.92 -34.66
C GLU A 195 -16.60 -0.51 -34.10
N ASN A 196 -15.53 -1.09 -33.56
CA ASN A 196 -15.55 -2.46 -33.04
C ASN A 196 -16.06 -2.57 -31.60
N TYR A 197 -16.45 -1.46 -30.95
CA TYR A 197 -16.97 -1.51 -29.59
C TYR A 197 -18.33 -2.22 -29.52
N ILE A 198 -18.44 -3.16 -28.58
CA ILE A 198 -19.68 -3.90 -28.33
C ILE A 198 -20.40 -3.24 -27.15
N PHE A 199 -21.47 -2.51 -27.46
CA PHE A 199 -22.24 -1.79 -26.46
C PHE A 199 -23.20 -2.70 -25.68
N PRO A 200 -23.39 -2.45 -24.37
CA PRO A 200 -24.38 -3.14 -23.55
C PRO A 200 -25.81 -2.92 -24.05
N LYS A 201 -26.62 -3.98 -24.10
CA LYS A 201 -28.05 -3.88 -24.49
C LYS A 201 -28.92 -3.18 -23.45
N THR A 202 -28.50 -3.17 -22.19
CA THR A 202 -29.27 -2.62 -21.06
C THR A 202 -28.38 -1.88 -20.08
N TYR A 203 -28.89 -0.77 -19.54
CA TYR A 203 -28.20 0.10 -18.58
C TYR A 203 -28.96 0.14 -17.25
N PRO A 204 -28.79 -0.88 -16.39
CA PRO A 204 -29.49 -0.95 -15.12
C PRO A 204 -28.95 0.11 -14.14
N ALA A 205 -29.80 0.61 -13.24
CA ALA A 205 -29.44 1.59 -12.22
C ALA A 205 -29.62 0.99 -10.81
N GLY A 206 -28.83 1.45 -9.84
CA GLY A 206 -28.94 1.02 -8.44
C GLY A 206 -28.49 -0.42 -8.18
N CYS A 207 -27.56 -0.95 -8.96
CA CYS A 207 -27.09 -2.33 -8.80
C CYS A 207 -25.59 -2.48 -9.09
N LEU A 208 -25.00 -3.53 -8.50
CA LEU A 208 -23.66 -3.99 -8.83
C LEU A 208 -23.70 -4.71 -10.18
N ILE A 209 -22.87 -4.26 -11.12
CA ILE A 209 -22.93 -4.69 -12.52
C ILE A 209 -21.72 -5.51 -12.97
N GLY A 210 -20.55 -5.33 -12.35
CA GLY A 210 -19.33 -5.98 -12.82
C GLY A 210 -18.10 -5.63 -11.99
N CYS A 211 -16.94 -6.05 -12.46
CA CYS A 211 -15.65 -5.61 -11.95
C CYS A 211 -14.65 -5.35 -13.08
N VAL A 212 -13.65 -4.55 -12.77
CA VAL A 212 -12.48 -4.27 -13.62
C VAL A 212 -11.22 -4.39 -12.77
N THR A 213 -10.10 -4.79 -13.37
CA THR A 213 -8.80 -4.79 -12.70
C THR A 213 -8.08 -3.49 -13.06
N VAL A 214 -7.77 -2.67 -12.05
CA VAL A 214 -6.98 -1.45 -12.24
C VAL A 214 -5.50 -1.81 -12.17
N VAL A 215 -4.82 -1.79 -13.31
CA VAL A 215 -3.41 -2.18 -13.42
C VAL A 215 -2.51 -0.98 -13.13
N ASP A 216 -2.73 0.13 -13.82
CA ASP A 216 -1.95 1.33 -13.55
C ASP A 216 -2.68 2.64 -13.86
N VAL A 217 -2.03 3.74 -13.51
CA VAL A 217 -2.50 5.10 -13.79
C VAL A 217 -1.36 5.86 -14.42
N LEU A 218 -1.52 6.15 -15.70
CA LEU A 218 -0.50 6.83 -16.48
C LEU A 218 -0.79 8.33 -16.54
N PRO A 219 0.24 9.19 -16.42
CA PRO A 219 0.09 10.58 -16.77
C PRO A 219 -0.17 10.68 -18.28
N GLN A 220 -0.80 11.79 -18.66
CA GLN A 220 -1.35 11.91 -20.00
C GLN A 220 -0.31 11.79 -21.13
N ASP A 221 0.90 12.31 -20.92
CA ASP A 221 1.99 12.22 -21.90
C ASP A 221 2.48 10.79 -22.13
N GLU A 222 2.39 9.91 -21.12
CA GLU A 222 2.73 8.48 -21.25
C GLU A 222 1.58 7.70 -21.89
N TYR A 223 0.34 8.00 -21.48
CA TYR A 223 -0.85 7.38 -22.06
C TYR A 223 -0.89 7.55 -23.59
N ARG A 224 -0.68 8.77 -24.10
CA ARG A 224 -0.68 9.05 -25.55
C ARG A 224 0.47 8.39 -26.32
N LYS A 225 1.59 8.05 -25.66
CA LYS A 225 2.67 7.29 -26.30
C LYS A 225 2.28 5.83 -26.52
N ILE A 226 1.56 5.25 -25.56
CA ILE A 226 1.14 3.83 -25.59
C ILE A 226 -0.16 3.66 -26.37
N TYR A 227 -1.08 4.64 -26.26
CA TYR A 227 -2.38 4.69 -26.90
C TYR A 227 -2.53 6.01 -27.67
N PRO A 228 -1.96 6.12 -28.89
CA PRO A 228 -2.01 7.34 -29.69
C PRO A 228 -3.44 7.79 -30.01
N ASP A 229 -4.33 6.82 -30.24
CA ASP A 229 -5.74 7.03 -30.57
C ASP A 229 -6.67 6.92 -29.33
N GLY A 230 -6.12 7.11 -28.14
CA GLY A 230 -6.87 6.98 -26.89
C GLY A 230 -7.93 8.07 -26.70
N ASP A 231 -9.15 7.68 -26.28
CA ASP A 231 -10.31 8.58 -26.07
C ASP A 231 -10.16 9.56 -24.87
N SER A 232 -9.23 9.30 -23.94
CA SER A 232 -9.15 10.09 -22.71
C SER A 232 -8.29 11.34 -22.86
N ASP A 233 -8.85 12.49 -22.47
CA ASP A 233 -8.13 13.77 -22.31
C ASP A 233 -7.80 14.13 -20.85
N SER A 234 -8.01 13.18 -19.93
CA SER A 234 -7.74 13.41 -18.50
C SER A 234 -6.24 13.55 -18.22
N PRO A 235 -5.80 14.35 -17.23
CA PRO A 235 -4.38 14.43 -16.85
C PRO A 235 -3.80 13.08 -16.39
N TYR A 236 -4.64 12.19 -15.87
CA TYR A 236 -4.27 10.85 -15.43
C TYR A 236 -5.29 9.83 -15.93
N VAL A 237 -4.82 8.79 -16.60
CA VAL A 237 -5.63 7.79 -17.30
C VAL A 237 -5.41 6.40 -16.72
N PHE A 238 -6.50 5.69 -16.42
CA PHE A 238 -6.47 4.39 -15.76
C PHE A 238 -6.35 3.27 -16.78
N ILE A 239 -5.32 2.47 -16.68
CA ILE A 239 -5.21 1.25 -17.48
C ILE A 239 -5.99 0.16 -16.74
N CYS A 240 -7.21 -0.06 -17.20
CA CYS A 240 -8.06 -1.15 -16.73
C CYS A 240 -7.89 -2.38 -17.64
N GLN A 241 -7.82 -3.56 -17.04
CA GLN A 241 -7.81 -4.85 -17.71
C GLN A 241 -8.90 -5.76 -17.11
N ASP A 242 -9.14 -6.91 -17.74
CA ASP A 242 -10.07 -7.93 -17.26
C ASP A 242 -11.45 -7.40 -16.87
N SER A 243 -12.06 -6.60 -17.74
CA SER A 243 -13.42 -6.11 -17.53
C SER A 243 -14.43 -7.27 -17.63
N ARG A 244 -15.17 -7.52 -16.55
CA ARG A 244 -16.14 -8.62 -16.46
C ARG A 244 -17.50 -8.11 -15.99
N GLU A 245 -18.53 -8.34 -16.81
CA GLU A 245 -19.93 -8.14 -16.41
C GLU A 245 -20.43 -9.33 -15.59
N LEU A 246 -21.18 -9.05 -14.53
CA LEU A 246 -21.82 -10.08 -13.72
C LEU A 246 -23.01 -10.68 -14.46
N SER A 247 -23.13 -12.01 -14.41
CA SER A 247 -24.31 -12.71 -14.94
C SER A 247 -25.60 -12.33 -14.18
N LEU A 248 -25.46 -11.98 -12.89
CA LEU A 248 -26.56 -11.56 -12.02
C LEU A 248 -26.24 -10.21 -11.40
N LYS A 249 -27.15 -9.25 -11.57
CA LYS A 249 -27.02 -7.88 -11.07
C LYS A 249 -27.56 -7.80 -9.64
N PHE A 250 -26.72 -7.37 -8.69
CA PHE A 250 -27.10 -7.32 -7.28
C PHE A 250 -27.64 -5.93 -6.93
N PRO A 251 -28.92 -5.79 -6.54
CA PRO A 251 -29.46 -4.49 -6.13
C PRO A 251 -28.79 -4.05 -4.83
N MET A 252 -28.19 -2.86 -4.84
CA MET A 252 -27.54 -2.29 -3.66
C MET A 252 -27.42 -0.77 -3.77
N GLN A 253 -27.28 -0.10 -2.62
CA GLN A 253 -27.05 1.33 -2.58
C GLN A 253 -25.56 1.65 -2.77
N GLY A 254 -25.29 2.62 -3.65
CA GLY A 254 -23.96 3.15 -3.85
C GLY A 254 -23.51 4.05 -2.69
N LYS A 255 -22.20 4.29 -2.58
CA LYS A 255 -21.64 5.24 -1.61
C LYS A 255 -20.64 6.16 -2.30
N HIS A 256 -20.32 7.27 -1.64
CA HIS A 256 -19.29 8.19 -2.12
C HIS A 256 -17.88 7.60 -1.99
N LYS A 257 -17.01 7.98 -2.93
CA LYS A 257 -15.63 7.50 -3.06
C LYS A 257 -15.58 5.98 -3.28
N ILE A 258 -14.38 5.40 -3.22
CA ILE A 258 -14.23 3.94 -3.20
C ILE A 258 -14.59 3.45 -1.81
N TYR A 259 -15.45 2.43 -1.74
CA TYR A 259 -15.95 1.86 -0.48
C TYR A 259 -15.90 0.34 -0.52
N LYS A 260 -15.93 -0.29 0.66
CA LYS A 260 -15.91 -1.74 0.77
C LYS A 260 -17.33 -2.30 0.63
N LEU A 261 -17.49 -3.34 -0.20
CA LEU A 261 -18.74 -4.09 -0.35
C LEU A 261 -19.08 -4.83 0.95
N ASP A 262 -20.37 -5.12 1.10
CA ASP A 262 -20.78 -6.09 2.11
C ASP A 262 -20.23 -7.48 1.76
N LYS A 263 -19.80 -8.21 2.79
CA LYS A 263 -19.14 -9.52 2.64
C LYS A 263 -20.04 -10.54 1.94
N GLN A 264 -21.35 -10.47 2.16
CA GLN A 264 -22.30 -11.38 1.51
C GLN A 264 -22.45 -11.08 0.03
N ILE A 265 -22.63 -9.80 -0.32
CA ILE A 265 -22.73 -9.35 -1.72
C ILE A 265 -21.44 -9.66 -2.47
N HIS A 266 -20.29 -9.38 -1.87
CA HIS A 266 -18.98 -9.64 -2.47
C HIS A 266 -18.78 -11.14 -2.77
N LYS A 267 -19.05 -12.01 -1.79
CA LYS A 267 -18.98 -13.47 -1.98
C LYS A 267 -19.98 -13.98 -3.02
N ALA A 268 -21.17 -13.41 -3.08
CA ALA A 268 -22.16 -13.78 -4.08
C ALA A 268 -21.68 -13.36 -5.48
N ALA A 269 -21.22 -12.11 -5.62
CA ALA A 269 -20.75 -11.58 -6.89
C ALA A 269 -19.54 -12.34 -7.45
N LEU A 270 -18.62 -12.79 -6.59
CA LEU A 270 -17.49 -13.64 -6.97
C LEU A 270 -17.90 -14.96 -7.63
N LYS A 271 -19.10 -15.49 -7.33
CA LYS A 271 -19.61 -16.73 -7.94
C LYS A 271 -20.22 -16.51 -9.33
N HIS A 272 -20.43 -15.25 -9.73
CA HIS A 272 -21.15 -14.85 -10.94
C HIS A 272 -20.26 -14.08 -11.93
N ILE A 273 -18.93 -14.21 -11.80
CA ILE A 273 -17.87 -13.57 -12.59
C ILE A 273 -17.06 -14.57 -13.40
#